data_AF-A0A954GUR7-F1
#
_entry.id   AF-A0A954GUR7-F1
#
_cell.length_a   1.000
_cell.length_b   1.000
_cell.length_c   1.000
_cell.angle_alpha   90.00
_cell.angle_beta   90.00
_cell.angle_gamma   90.00
#
_symmetry.space_group_name_H-M   'P 1'
#
loop_
_entity.id
_entity.type
_entity.pdbx_description
1 polymer ?
#
loop_
_entity_poly.entity_id
_entity_poly.type
_entity_poly.pdbx_seq_one_letter_code
_entity_poly.pdbx_strand_id
1 'polypeptide(L)'
;DDVLDRLRSNNLDEAFRRRLAAAAFEMTAQYDRAISNYMAQITSDAAKGEQDSEWGSRLCLSFRLKSALRYGENPHQKAAFYLEDSPSRTSLASAEQLHGKELSYNNLMDLDAAKSIVADFDEPAACVIKHSNPCGCAVAETLAAAFENAHAGDPVSAFGSIIGLNRIVDAATAERVCEPGRFIEAVIAPGYDEDAFRILTTKPK
;
A
#
# COMPACT_ATOMS: atom_id res chain seq x y z
N ASP A 1 1.14 27.97 -6.57
CA ASP A 1 1.83 28.92 -5.69
C ASP A 1 3.29 29.15 -6.10
N ASP A 2 4.16 28.14 -6.17
CA ASP A 2 5.60 28.28 -6.56
C ASP A 2 5.83 29.06 -7.88
N VAL A 3 5.03 28.81 -8.93
CA VAL A 3 5.11 29.54 -10.21
C VAL A 3 4.79 31.04 -10.03
N LEU A 4 3.74 31.37 -9.25
CA LEU A 4 3.31 32.75 -9.02
C LEU A 4 4.37 33.52 -8.22
N ASP A 5 4.96 32.88 -7.21
CA ASP A 5 5.99 33.49 -6.38
C ASP A 5 7.27 33.77 -7.18
N ARG A 6 7.66 32.85 -8.06
CA ARG A 6 8.81 33.03 -8.97
C ARG A 6 8.56 34.06 -10.05
N LEU A 7 7.33 34.20 -10.53
CA LEU A 7 6.94 35.30 -11.43
C LEU A 7 7.07 36.66 -10.73
N ARG A 8 6.53 36.78 -9.50
CA ARG A 8 6.58 38.01 -8.71
C ARG A 8 7.99 38.43 -8.32
N SER A 9 8.86 37.46 -8.01
CA SER A 9 10.26 37.69 -7.69
C SER A 9 11.19 37.77 -8.90
N ASN A 10 10.64 37.68 -10.13
CA ASN A 10 11.38 37.64 -11.39
C ASN A 10 12.51 36.57 -11.39
N ASN A 11 12.23 35.42 -10.77
CA ASN A 11 13.19 34.33 -10.56
C ASN A 11 12.74 33.04 -11.29
N LEU A 12 12.71 33.14 -12.62
CA LEU A 12 12.50 32.01 -13.52
C LEU A 12 13.83 31.56 -14.10
N ASP A 13 14.75 31.10 -13.27
CA ASP A 13 16.07 30.63 -13.73
C ASP A 13 15.99 29.42 -14.69
N GLU A 14 17.12 29.07 -15.29
CA GLU A 14 17.19 27.96 -16.25
C GLU A 14 16.81 26.61 -15.62
N ALA A 15 17.23 26.37 -14.37
CA ALA A 15 16.94 25.13 -13.66
C ALA A 15 15.43 24.94 -13.46
N PHE A 16 14.72 26.00 -13.08
CA PHE A 16 13.27 25.99 -12.93
C PHE A 16 12.57 25.78 -14.28
N ARG A 17 13.00 26.45 -15.35
CA ARG A 17 12.43 26.25 -16.70
C ARG A 17 12.65 24.83 -17.21
N ARG A 18 13.81 24.23 -16.98
CA ARG A 18 14.09 22.82 -17.32
C ARG A 18 13.16 21.86 -16.57
N ARG A 19 12.90 22.12 -15.28
CA ARG A 19 11.94 21.35 -14.48
C ARG A 19 10.52 21.45 -15.04
N LEU A 20 10.09 22.65 -15.43
CA LEU A 20 8.78 22.84 -16.07
C LEU A 20 8.70 22.15 -17.44
N ALA A 21 9.75 22.23 -18.25
CA ALA A 21 9.80 21.53 -19.54
C ALA A 21 9.70 20.00 -19.36
N ALA A 22 10.42 19.44 -18.39
CA ALA A 22 10.31 18.02 -18.06
C ALA A 22 8.89 17.63 -17.64
N ALA A 23 8.24 18.43 -16.79
CA ALA A 23 6.85 18.21 -16.39
C ALA A 23 5.87 18.29 -17.58
N ALA A 24 6.09 19.23 -18.51
CA ALA A 24 5.27 19.35 -19.72
C ALA A 24 5.41 18.13 -20.62
N PHE A 25 6.63 17.64 -20.85
CA PHE A 25 6.85 16.43 -21.66
C PHE A 25 6.29 15.17 -21.01
N GLU A 26 6.39 15.04 -19.68
CA GLU A 26 5.76 13.95 -18.95
C GLU A 26 4.24 13.96 -19.13
N MET A 27 3.60 15.14 -19.01
CA MET A 27 2.16 15.27 -19.24
C MET A 27 1.77 14.90 -20.68
N THR A 28 2.53 15.31 -21.69
CA THR A 28 2.27 14.89 -23.08
C THR A 28 2.42 13.38 -23.28
N ALA A 29 3.43 12.77 -22.65
CA ALA A 29 3.65 11.32 -22.73
C ALA A 29 2.54 10.52 -22.03
N GLN A 30 1.98 11.05 -20.93
CA GLN A 30 0.82 10.46 -20.26
C GLN A 30 -0.43 10.53 -21.14
N TYR A 31 -0.67 11.67 -21.80
CA TYR A 31 -1.80 11.86 -22.69
C TYR A 31 -1.77 10.92 -23.90
N ASP A 32 -0.65 10.85 -24.61
CA ASP A 32 -0.51 9.98 -25.79
C ASP A 32 -0.59 8.49 -25.41
N ARG A 33 -0.13 8.14 -24.20
CA ARG A 33 -0.26 6.78 -23.67
C ARG A 33 -1.71 6.42 -23.37
N ALA A 34 -2.51 7.34 -22.82
CA ALA A 34 -3.93 7.12 -22.60
C ALA A 34 -4.66 6.87 -23.93
N ILE A 35 -4.35 7.65 -24.98
CA ILE A 35 -4.88 7.42 -26.33
C ILE A 35 -4.48 6.04 -26.86
N SER A 36 -3.19 5.71 -26.78
CA SER A 36 -2.66 4.43 -27.27
C SER A 36 -3.31 3.23 -26.59
N ASN A 37 -3.45 3.27 -25.25
CA ASN A 37 -4.10 2.22 -24.48
C ASN A 37 -5.59 2.07 -24.86
N TYR A 38 -6.31 3.17 -25.04
CA TYR A 38 -7.71 3.16 -25.47
C TYR A 38 -7.88 2.57 -26.87
N MET A 39 -7.04 2.96 -27.82
CA MET A 39 -7.08 2.43 -29.20
C MET A 39 -6.77 0.94 -29.22
N ALA A 40 -5.78 0.48 -28.45
CA ALA A 40 -5.45 -0.93 -28.32
C ALA A 40 -6.64 -1.76 -27.82
N GLN A 41 -7.37 -1.25 -26.83
CA GLN A 41 -8.57 -1.90 -26.28
C GLN A 41 -9.70 -2.03 -27.31
N ILE A 42 -9.95 -1.01 -28.13
CA ILE A 42 -10.98 -1.08 -29.19
C ILE A 42 -10.59 -2.09 -30.27
N THR A 43 -9.32 -2.13 -30.66
CA THR A 43 -8.85 -3.05 -31.72
C THR A 43 -8.89 -4.50 -31.28
N SER A 44 -8.55 -4.80 -30.02
CA SER A 44 -8.64 -6.16 -29.49
C SER A 44 -10.09 -6.63 -29.33
N ASP A 45 -11.01 -5.73 -28.96
CA ASP A 45 -12.45 -6.05 -28.90
C ASP A 45 -13.03 -6.39 -30.28
N ALA A 46 -12.52 -5.76 -31.35
CA ALA A 46 -12.92 -6.02 -32.73
C ALA A 46 -12.29 -7.30 -33.33
N ALA A 47 -11.16 -7.77 -32.79
CA ALA A 47 -10.37 -8.88 -33.31
C ALA A 47 -10.58 -10.23 -32.59
N LYS A 48 -11.60 -10.32 -31.70
CA LYS A 48 -11.97 -11.50 -30.86
C LYS A 48 -12.18 -12.86 -31.58
N GLY A 49 -11.93 -12.96 -32.89
CA GLY A 49 -12.02 -14.18 -33.68
C GLY A 49 -10.70 -14.90 -33.99
N GLU A 50 -9.53 -14.25 -33.85
CA GLU A 50 -8.25 -14.82 -34.31
C GLU A 50 -7.15 -14.66 -33.27
N GLN A 51 -6.87 -15.72 -32.50
CA GLN A 51 -5.60 -15.97 -31.78
C GLN A 51 -4.92 -14.75 -31.09
N ASP A 52 -5.71 -13.81 -30.59
CA ASP A 52 -5.17 -12.71 -29.80
C ASP A 52 -4.78 -13.24 -28.43
N SER A 53 -3.50 -13.08 -28.12
CA SER A 53 -3.00 -13.21 -26.76
C SER A 53 -3.83 -12.32 -25.85
N GLU A 54 -4.30 -12.83 -24.70
CA GLU A 54 -4.97 -12.03 -23.65
C GLU A 54 -4.15 -10.79 -23.23
N TRP A 55 -2.86 -10.81 -23.55
CA TRP A 55 -1.88 -9.76 -23.33
C TRP A 55 -1.74 -8.90 -24.59
N GLY A 56 -1.93 -7.58 -24.45
CA GLY A 56 -1.71 -6.64 -25.54
C GLY A 56 -0.27 -6.65 -26.06
N SER A 57 -0.06 -6.21 -27.30
CA SER A 57 1.27 -6.21 -27.96
C SER A 57 2.30 -5.28 -27.31
N ARG A 58 1.87 -4.35 -26.45
CA ARG A 58 2.73 -3.44 -25.67
C ARG A 58 2.17 -3.21 -24.26
N LEU A 59 3.06 -3.23 -23.27
CA LEU A 59 2.80 -2.81 -21.89
C LEU A 59 3.54 -1.48 -21.63
N CYS A 60 2.81 -0.45 -21.18
CA CYS A 60 3.37 0.85 -20.83
C CYS A 60 2.97 1.25 -19.40
N LEU A 61 3.90 1.17 -18.46
CA LEU A 61 3.65 1.47 -17.05
C LEU A 61 4.00 2.93 -16.72
N SER A 62 3.08 3.65 -16.07
CA SER A 62 3.27 5.04 -15.61
C SER A 62 3.08 5.09 -14.12
N PHE A 63 4.04 5.66 -13.39
CA PHE A 63 3.89 5.83 -11.96
C PHE A 63 4.49 7.14 -11.48
N ARG A 64 3.87 7.71 -10.45
CA ARG A 64 4.34 8.90 -9.77
C ARG A 64 5.02 8.52 -8.46
N LEU A 65 6.18 9.11 -8.18
CA LEU A 65 6.89 8.90 -6.93
C LEU A 65 6.04 9.39 -5.73
N LYS A 66 5.76 8.52 -4.76
CA LYS A 66 5.16 8.88 -3.45
C LYS A 66 6.24 9.33 -2.48
N SER A 67 7.28 8.50 -2.31
CA SER A 67 8.39 8.77 -1.40
C SER A 67 9.61 7.92 -1.73
N ALA A 68 10.80 8.43 -1.39
CA ALA A 68 11.98 7.59 -1.27
C ALA A 68 11.89 6.76 0.02
N LEU A 69 12.37 5.53 -0.01
CA LEU A 69 12.44 4.66 1.17
C LEU A 69 13.85 4.70 1.76
N ARG A 70 13.95 4.42 3.06
CA ARG A 70 15.24 4.44 3.78
C ARG A 70 16.28 3.52 3.14
N TYR A 71 15.84 2.34 2.71
CA TYR A 71 16.57 1.34 1.94
C TYR A 71 15.57 0.38 1.29
N GLY A 72 16.05 -0.50 0.42
CA GLY A 72 15.26 -1.58 -0.18
C GLY A 72 15.00 -2.73 0.78
N GLU A 73 15.06 -3.97 0.29
CA GLU A 73 14.90 -5.15 1.14
C GLU A 73 16.02 -5.24 2.19
N ASN A 74 17.24 -4.84 1.79
CA ASN A 74 18.43 -4.81 2.62
C ASN A 74 19.04 -3.40 2.71
N PRO A 75 19.76 -3.05 3.80
CA PRO A 75 20.27 -1.69 4.04
C PRO A 75 21.19 -1.10 2.95
N HIS A 76 21.87 -1.96 2.17
CA HIS A 76 22.75 -1.53 1.10
C HIS A 76 22.02 -1.19 -0.21
N GLN A 77 20.72 -1.48 -0.31
CA GLN A 77 19.90 -1.25 -1.49
C GLN A 77 19.13 0.07 -1.34
N LYS A 78 18.97 0.81 -2.45
CA LYS A 78 18.08 1.99 -2.51
C LYS A 78 16.69 1.55 -2.95
N ALA A 79 15.65 2.21 -2.45
CA ALA A 79 14.28 1.97 -2.91
C ALA A 79 13.42 3.23 -2.85
N ALA A 80 12.31 3.18 -3.56
CA ALA A 80 11.32 4.25 -3.63
C ALA A 80 9.94 3.63 -3.87
N PHE A 81 8.90 4.24 -3.30
CA PHE A 81 7.53 3.81 -3.46
C PHE A 81 6.81 4.71 -4.49
N TYR A 82 6.25 4.08 -5.51
CA TYR A 82 5.59 4.73 -6.63
C TYR A 82 4.10 4.34 -6.65
N LEU A 83 3.26 5.22 -7.18
CA LEU A 83 1.82 5.03 -7.30
C LEU A 83 1.39 5.17 -8.75
N GLU A 84 0.38 4.41 -9.14
CA GLU A 84 -0.40 4.72 -10.33
C GLU A 84 -1.13 6.06 -10.15
N ASP A 85 -1.54 6.69 -11.25
CA ASP A 85 -2.31 7.95 -11.19
C ASP A 85 -3.71 7.74 -10.62
N SER A 86 -4.27 6.53 -10.73
CA SER A 86 -5.58 6.15 -10.21
C SER A 86 -5.51 4.75 -9.60
N PRO A 87 -4.84 4.59 -8.45
CA PRO A 87 -4.68 3.28 -7.83
C PRO A 87 -6.04 2.74 -7.38
N SER A 88 -6.22 1.41 -7.45
CA SER A 88 -7.40 0.78 -6.87
C SER A 88 -7.56 1.17 -5.40
N ARG A 89 -8.80 1.39 -4.95
CA ARG A 89 -9.11 1.65 -3.52
C ARG A 89 -8.69 0.48 -2.62
N THR A 90 -8.54 -0.71 -3.20
CA THR A 90 -8.11 -1.93 -2.51
C THR A 90 -6.60 -2.18 -2.63
N SER A 91 -5.81 -1.25 -3.19
CA SER A 91 -4.35 -1.41 -3.21
C SER A 91 -3.69 -0.74 -2.01
N LEU A 92 -2.51 -1.23 -1.60
CA LEU A 92 -1.70 -0.55 -0.58
C LEU A 92 -1.30 0.88 -1.00
N ALA A 93 -1.24 1.16 -2.30
CA ALA A 93 -0.99 2.51 -2.81
C ALA A 93 -2.01 3.55 -2.31
N SER A 94 -3.26 3.12 -2.14
CA SER A 94 -4.36 3.93 -1.59
C SER A 94 -4.43 3.97 -0.06
N ALA A 95 -3.56 3.24 0.64
CA ALA A 95 -3.55 3.22 2.10
C ALA A 95 -2.98 4.52 2.68
N GLU A 96 -3.57 4.92 3.81
CA GLU A 96 -3.15 6.05 4.62
C GLU A 96 -2.44 5.55 5.88
N GLN A 97 -1.26 6.10 6.18
CA GLN A 97 -0.57 5.83 7.42
C GLN A 97 -1.03 6.80 8.49
N LEU A 98 -1.84 6.31 9.45
CA LEU A 98 -2.43 7.14 10.51
C LEU A 98 -1.47 7.41 11.68
N HIS A 99 -0.50 6.54 11.92
CA HIS A 99 0.46 6.66 13.04
C HIS A 99 1.76 5.87 12.78
N GLY A 100 2.78 6.09 13.61
CA GLY A 100 4.01 5.30 13.66
C GLY A 100 5.19 5.87 12.87
N LYS A 101 6.31 5.14 12.89
CA LYS A 101 7.52 5.45 12.10
C LYS A 101 7.25 5.26 10.60
N GLU A 102 8.06 5.89 9.75
CA GLU A 102 8.03 5.63 8.30
C GLU A 102 8.14 4.13 7.98
N LEU A 103 7.34 3.67 7.02
CA LEU A 103 7.34 2.27 6.57
C LEU A 103 8.61 1.95 5.79
N SER A 104 9.20 0.78 6.07
CA SER A 104 10.29 0.22 5.25
C SER A 104 9.75 -0.47 3.99
N TYR A 105 10.66 -0.82 3.06
CA TYR A 105 10.33 -1.64 1.89
C TYR A 105 9.66 -2.96 2.29
N ASN A 106 10.23 -3.67 3.28
CA ASN A 106 9.69 -4.94 3.75
C ASN A 106 8.33 -4.74 4.44
N ASN A 107 8.13 -3.63 5.14
CA ASN A 107 6.81 -3.35 5.72
C ASN A 107 5.75 -3.16 4.63
N LEU A 108 6.07 -2.48 3.53
CA LEU A 108 5.12 -2.33 2.42
C LEU A 108 4.76 -3.69 1.81
N MET A 109 5.75 -4.55 1.54
CA MET A 109 5.51 -5.89 1.01
C MET A 109 4.63 -6.74 1.94
N ASP A 110 4.94 -6.75 3.24
CA ASP A 110 4.22 -7.57 4.21
C ASP A 110 2.81 -7.02 4.50
N LEU A 111 2.61 -5.69 4.45
CA LEU A 111 1.28 -5.06 4.55
C LEU A 111 0.41 -5.42 3.35
N ASP A 112 0.97 -5.41 2.13
CA ASP A 112 0.25 -5.78 0.92
C ASP A 112 -0.17 -7.26 0.95
N ALA A 113 0.74 -8.15 1.36
CA ALA A 113 0.46 -9.57 1.54
C ALA A 113 -0.63 -9.80 2.60
N ALA A 114 -0.48 -9.20 3.79
CA ALA A 114 -1.44 -9.37 4.88
C ALA A 114 -2.84 -8.88 4.47
N LYS A 115 -2.90 -7.72 3.81
CA LYS A 115 -4.15 -7.14 3.30
C LYS A 115 -4.79 -8.02 2.22
N SER A 116 -4.00 -8.56 1.31
CA SER A 116 -4.51 -9.41 0.23
C SER A 116 -5.10 -10.70 0.77
N ILE A 117 -4.42 -11.36 1.71
CA ILE A 117 -4.92 -12.61 2.32
C ILE A 117 -6.25 -12.40 3.04
N VAL A 118 -6.36 -11.37 3.89
CA VAL A 118 -7.61 -11.17 4.65
C VAL A 118 -8.77 -10.68 3.77
N ALA A 119 -8.49 -10.18 2.57
CA ALA A 119 -9.52 -9.76 1.61
C ALA A 119 -10.26 -10.94 0.96
N ASP A 120 -9.71 -12.16 1.02
CA ASP A 120 -10.33 -13.36 0.46
C ASP A 120 -11.43 -13.96 1.36
N PHE A 121 -11.63 -13.41 2.56
CA PHE A 121 -12.57 -13.93 3.54
C PHE A 121 -13.77 -13.00 3.76
N ASP A 122 -14.97 -13.59 3.74
CA ASP A 122 -16.21 -12.90 4.05
C ASP A 122 -16.45 -12.76 5.55
N GLU A 123 -15.92 -13.64 6.39
CA GLU A 123 -15.99 -13.57 7.86
C GLU A 123 -14.96 -12.59 8.43
N PRO A 124 -15.09 -12.12 9.69
CA PRO A 124 -14.00 -11.44 10.38
C PRO A 124 -12.72 -12.28 10.35
N ALA A 125 -11.67 -11.74 9.72
CA ALA A 125 -10.43 -12.43 9.44
C ALA A 125 -9.22 -11.63 9.90
N ALA A 126 -8.22 -12.35 10.38
CA ALA A 126 -6.91 -11.81 10.74
C ALA A 126 -5.80 -12.67 10.14
N CYS A 127 -4.74 -12.02 9.67
CA CYS A 127 -3.53 -12.68 9.18
C CYS A 127 -2.30 -12.05 9.82
N VAL A 128 -1.33 -12.89 10.18
CA VAL A 128 -0.04 -12.52 10.78
C VAL A 128 1.06 -12.89 9.78
N ILE A 129 1.75 -11.88 9.26
CA ILE A 129 2.81 -12.00 8.26
C ILE A 129 4.17 -11.69 8.87
N LYS A 130 5.17 -12.48 8.50
CA LYS A 130 6.58 -12.19 8.76
C LYS A 130 7.42 -12.53 7.55
N HIS A 131 8.13 -11.55 7.01
CA HIS A 131 8.99 -11.73 5.83
C HIS A 131 8.22 -12.38 4.66
N SER A 132 7.03 -11.85 4.39
CA SER A 132 6.10 -12.26 3.33
C SER A 132 5.53 -13.67 3.47
N ASN A 133 5.73 -14.31 4.62
CA ASN A 133 5.19 -15.63 4.94
C ASN A 133 4.11 -15.51 6.03
N PRO A 134 2.94 -16.16 5.87
CA PRO A 134 1.95 -16.23 6.93
C PRO A 134 2.42 -17.18 8.02
N CYS A 135 2.60 -16.66 9.24
CA CYS A 135 2.79 -17.47 10.44
C CYS A 135 1.47 -17.77 11.17
N GLY A 136 0.38 -17.11 10.77
CA GLY A 136 -0.97 -17.41 11.24
C GLY A 136 -2.04 -16.74 10.40
N CYS A 137 -3.19 -17.39 10.27
CA CYS A 137 -4.37 -16.85 9.62
C CYS A 137 -5.60 -17.53 10.21
N ALA A 138 -6.63 -16.75 10.57
CA ALA A 138 -7.85 -17.30 11.12
C ALA A 138 -9.07 -16.41 10.80
N VAL A 139 -10.22 -17.07 10.73
CA VAL A 139 -11.54 -16.46 10.75
C VAL A 139 -12.24 -16.79 12.06
N ALA A 140 -13.11 -15.90 12.54
CA ALA A 140 -13.93 -16.14 13.73
C ALA A 140 -15.18 -15.26 13.73
N GLU A 141 -16.06 -15.43 14.74
CA GLU A 141 -17.26 -14.60 14.91
C GLU A 141 -16.94 -13.13 15.22
N THR A 142 -15.79 -12.84 15.83
CA THR A 142 -15.33 -11.49 16.15
C THR A 142 -13.91 -11.27 15.68
N LEU A 143 -13.56 -10.01 15.35
CA LEU A 143 -12.22 -9.68 14.88
C LEU A 143 -11.15 -9.94 15.95
N ALA A 144 -11.47 -9.69 17.23
CA ALA A 144 -10.58 -10.00 18.35
C ALA A 144 -10.28 -11.51 18.46
N ALA A 145 -11.30 -12.37 18.31
CA ALA A 145 -11.12 -13.82 18.32
C ALA A 145 -10.33 -14.31 17.09
N ALA A 146 -10.59 -13.72 15.91
CA ALA A 146 -9.84 -14.03 14.70
C ALA A 146 -8.36 -13.69 14.87
N PHE A 147 -8.05 -12.51 15.43
CA PHE A 147 -6.69 -12.10 15.73
C PHE A 147 -6.00 -13.02 16.73
N GLU A 148 -6.65 -13.37 17.84
CA GLU A 148 -6.09 -14.32 18.83
C GLU A 148 -5.78 -15.68 18.20
N ASN A 149 -6.72 -16.24 17.43
CA ASN A 149 -6.53 -17.52 16.76
C ASN A 149 -5.39 -17.46 15.73
N ALA A 150 -5.30 -16.37 14.97
CA ALA A 150 -4.21 -16.17 14.01
C ALA A 150 -2.85 -16.03 14.73
N HIS A 151 -2.77 -15.25 15.80
CA HIS A 151 -1.56 -15.08 16.60
C HIS A 151 -1.11 -16.39 17.26
N ALA A 152 -2.06 -17.23 17.70
CA ALA A 152 -1.80 -18.54 18.29
C ALA A 152 -1.25 -19.58 17.29
N GLY A 153 -1.28 -19.32 15.98
CA GLY A 153 -0.74 -20.22 14.95
C GLY A 153 0.76 -20.48 15.13
N ASP A 154 1.55 -19.42 15.26
CA ASP A 154 2.96 -19.47 15.66
C ASP A 154 3.36 -18.19 16.41
N PRO A 155 3.20 -18.16 17.75
CA PRO A 155 3.50 -16.99 18.56
C PRO A 155 4.98 -16.57 18.52
N VAL A 156 5.90 -17.51 18.27
CA VAL A 156 7.34 -17.21 18.19
C VAL A 156 7.63 -16.40 16.92
N SER A 157 7.06 -16.82 15.79
CA SER A 157 7.17 -16.06 14.55
C SER A 157 6.34 -14.78 14.57
N ALA A 158 5.22 -14.73 15.29
CA ALA A 158 4.38 -13.54 15.37
C ALA A 158 5.07 -12.33 16.02
N PHE A 159 6.18 -12.52 16.75
CA PHE A 159 6.97 -11.41 17.29
C PHE A 159 7.68 -10.63 16.16
N GLY A 160 7.38 -9.33 16.08
CA GLY A 160 7.86 -8.42 15.02
C GLY A 160 7.14 -8.60 13.69
N SER A 161 5.90 -9.09 13.73
CA SER A 161 5.09 -9.34 12.54
C SER A 161 4.27 -8.12 12.10
N ILE A 162 3.64 -8.26 10.94
CA ILE A 162 2.62 -7.36 10.40
C ILE A 162 1.27 -8.06 10.43
N ILE A 163 0.25 -7.32 10.84
CA ILE A 163 -1.11 -7.83 10.99
C ILE A 163 -2.02 -7.25 9.90
N GLY A 164 -2.75 -8.12 9.20
CA GLY A 164 -3.86 -7.75 8.33
C GLY A 164 -5.19 -8.06 9.01
N LEU A 165 -6.15 -7.15 8.92
CA LEU A 165 -7.51 -7.27 9.46
C LEU A 165 -8.52 -6.83 8.40
N ASN A 166 -9.60 -7.59 8.17
CA ASN A 166 -10.59 -7.25 7.13
C ASN A 166 -11.85 -6.51 7.64
N ARG A 167 -11.84 -6.05 8.90
CA ARG A 167 -12.92 -5.27 9.52
C ARG A 167 -12.36 -4.04 10.23
N ILE A 168 -13.24 -3.09 10.54
CA ILE A 168 -12.89 -1.94 11.39
C ILE A 168 -12.40 -2.47 12.73
N VAL A 169 -11.25 -1.99 13.17
CA VAL A 169 -10.64 -2.41 14.44
C VAL A 169 -11.37 -1.74 15.58
N ASP A 170 -11.97 -2.57 16.45
CA ASP A 170 -12.63 -2.14 17.68
C ASP A 170 -11.66 -2.14 18.87
N ALA A 171 -12.12 -1.58 20.00
CA ALA A 171 -11.32 -1.51 21.22
C ALA A 171 -10.91 -2.90 21.73
N ALA A 172 -11.78 -3.90 21.62
CA ALA A 172 -11.48 -5.26 22.05
C ALA A 172 -10.31 -5.87 21.24
N THR A 173 -10.30 -5.67 19.93
CA THR A 173 -9.22 -6.13 19.04
C THR A 173 -7.93 -5.36 19.34
N ALA A 174 -8.01 -4.03 19.52
CA ALA A 174 -6.85 -3.22 19.87
C ALA A 174 -6.20 -3.62 21.20
N GLU A 175 -7.01 -3.94 22.22
CA GLU A 175 -6.53 -4.47 23.50
C GLU A 175 -5.72 -5.76 23.33
N ARG A 176 -6.20 -6.68 22.48
CA ARG A 176 -5.49 -7.93 22.17
C ARG A 176 -4.18 -7.68 21.45
N VAL A 177 -4.19 -6.80 20.46
CA VAL A 177 -2.99 -6.41 19.71
C VAL A 177 -1.91 -5.82 20.63
N CYS A 178 -2.32 -5.07 21.65
CA CYS A 178 -1.43 -4.44 22.63
C CYS A 178 -1.14 -5.30 23.89
N GLU A 179 -1.47 -6.59 23.90
CA GLU A 179 -1.14 -7.45 25.05
C GLU A 179 0.38 -7.50 25.29
N PRO A 180 0.84 -7.41 26.55
CA PRO A 180 2.27 -7.44 26.88
C PRO A 180 2.98 -8.66 26.30
N GLY A 181 4.13 -8.43 25.68
CA GLY A 181 4.93 -9.48 25.02
C GLY A 181 4.63 -9.64 23.53
N ARG A 182 3.64 -8.92 22.98
CA ARG A 182 3.37 -8.88 21.54
C ARG A 182 4.02 -7.64 20.92
N PHE A 183 5.17 -7.84 20.29
CA PHE A 183 5.76 -6.79 19.45
C PHE A 183 5.19 -6.90 18.02
N ILE A 184 4.51 -5.85 17.56
CA ILE A 184 3.91 -5.77 16.21
C ILE A 184 4.47 -4.54 15.51
N GLU A 185 5.00 -4.74 14.29
CA GLU A 185 5.60 -3.66 13.51
C GLU A 185 4.53 -2.74 12.90
N ALA A 186 3.51 -3.31 12.26
CA ALA A 186 2.42 -2.57 11.64
C ALA A 186 1.11 -3.38 11.60
N VAL A 187 -0.01 -2.66 11.52
CA VAL A 187 -1.36 -3.23 11.37
C VAL A 187 -2.02 -2.51 10.19
N ILE A 188 -2.68 -3.26 9.31
CA ILE A 188 -3.52 -2.73 8.23
C ILE A 188 -4.96 -3.21 8.38
N ALA A 189 -5.89 -2.27 8.26
CA ALA A 189 -7.32 -2.51 8.38
C ALA A 189 -8.10 -1.50 7.51
N PRO A 190 -9.37 -1.78 7.17
CA PRO A 190 -10.23 -0.82 6.46
C PRO A 190 -10.57 0.42 7.30
N GLY A 191 -10.38 0.39 8.62
CA GLY A 191 -10.61 1.51 9.52
C GLY A 191 -10.37 1.14 10.99
N TYR A 192 -10.45 2.14 11.86
CA TYR A 192 -10.26 2.01 13.30
C TYR A 192 -11.31 2.85 14.02
N ASP A 193 -11.92 2.29 15.07
CA ASP A 193 -12.72 3.09 16.00
C ASP A 193 -11.81 4.04 16.79
N GLU A 194 -12.36 5.16 17.27
CA GLU A 194 -11.58 6.18 18.02
C GLU A 194 -10.89 5.58 19.25
N ASP A 195 -11.59 4.74 20.01
CA ASP A 195 -11.04 4.07 21.18
C ASP A 195 -9.93 3.07 20.80
N ALA A 196 -10.10 2.33 19.71
CA ALA A 196 -9.11 1.39 19.20
C ALA A 196 -7.82 2.11 18.77
N PHE A 197 -7.97 3.21 18.02
CA PHE A 197 -6.85 4.05 17.62
C PHE A 197 -6.12 4.63 18.83
N ARG A 198 -6.85 5.13 19.84
CA ARG A 198 -6.24 5.62 21.08
C ARG A 198 -5.44 4.52 21.78
N ILE A 199 -5.98 3.31 21.91
CA ILE A 199 -5.28 2.18 22.53
C ILE A 199 -3.97 1.87 21.79
N LEU A 200 -4.03 1.71 20.47
CA LEU A 200 -2.89 1.36 19.62
C LEU A 200 -1.78 2.41 19.59
N THR A 201 -2.11 3.69 19.88
CA THR A 201 -1.16 4.81 19.82
C THR A 201 -0.64 5.25 21.18
N THR A 202 -1.28 4.87 22.29
CA THR A 202 -0.90 5.28 23.64
C THR A 202 -0.25 4.18 24.47
N LYS A 203 -0.54 2.91 24.20
CA LYS A 203 0.08 1.81 24.92
C LYS A 203 1.53 1.61 24.44
N PRO A 204 2.48 1.48 25.37
CA PRO A 204 3.87 1.19 25.02
C PRO A 204 3.95 -0.19 24.34
N LYS A 205 4.72 -0.23 23.25
CA LYS A 205 5.01 -1.45 22.47
C LYS A 205 6.07 -2.31 23.13
#